data_AF-A0A672LUY6-F1
#
_entry.id   AF-A0A672LUY6-F1
#
_cell.length_a   1.000
_cell.length_b   1.000
_cell.length_c   1.000
_cell.angle_alpha   90.00
_cell.angle_beta   90.00
_cell.angle_gamma   90.00
#
_symmetry.space_group_name_H-M   'P 1'
#
loop_
_entity.id
_entity.type
_entity.pdbx_description
1 polymer ?
#
loop_
_entity_poly.entity_id
_entity_poly.type
_entity_poly.pdbx_seq_one_letter_code
_entity_poly.pdbx_strand_id
1 'polypeptide(L)'
;KHGLRSTRKDGRSFPQMRGFSLLFIFFSHSCFTAVIIVFDLTDVASLEHTRQWLEDAMKENDPTSVLLFLVGTKKDLSSPAQYTLIEQDAIKLADQMKAEYWALSALTGENVREFFFRVASLTFETNVLAELEKSGSRRIGEVVQINSNSNNLYATSKKKQTNCCH
;
A
#
# COMPACT_ATOMS: atom_id res chain seq x y z
N LYS A 1 34.88 4.01 -16.37
CA LYS A 1 34.30 4.46 -15.08
C LYS A 1 33.07 3.59 -14.81
N HIS A 2 33.18 2.67 -13.86
CA HIS A 2 32.21 1.62 -13.58
C HIS A 2 30.91 2.20 -12.99
N GLY A 3 29.78 1.96 -13.64
CA GLY A 3 28.45 2.21 -13.07
C GLY A 3 28.06 1.03 -12.19
N LEU A 4 27.90 1.26 -10.89
CA LEU A 4 27.38 0.26 -9.97
C LEU A 4 25.93 -0.06 -10.36
N ARG A 5 25.70 -1.28 -10.82
CA ARG A 5 24.38 -1.85 -11.04
C ARG A 5 23.82 -2.22 -9.67
N SER A 6 22.95 -1.39 -9.12
CA SER A 6 22.22 -1.72 -7.89
C SER A 6 21.22 -2.82 -8.23
N THR A 7 21.49 -4.05 -7.78
CA THR A 7 20.54 -5.17 -7.85
C THR A 7 19.86 -5.30 -6.48
N ARG A 8 18.56 -5.59 -6.46
CA ARG A 8 17.91 -6.08 -5.24
C ARG A 8 18.54 -7.42 -4.82
N LYS A 9 18.45 -7.75 -3.54
CA LYS A 9 18.87 -9.04 -2.97
C LYS A 9 18.14 -10.27 -3.58
N ASP A 10 17.10 -10.06 -4.38
CA ASP A 10 16.31 -11.10 -5.07
C ASP A 10 16.77 -11.38 -6.52
N GLY A 11 17.86 -10.76 -6.99
CA GLY A 11 18.44 -11.03 -8.31
C GLY A 11 17.66 -10.45 -9.49
N ARG A 12 16.56 -9.71 -9.26
CA ARG A 12 15.88 -8.98 -10.32
C ARG A 12 16.66 -7.72 -10.67
N SER A 13 17.04 -7.61 -11.94
CA SER A 13 17.71 -6.41 -12.47
C SER A 13 16.70 -5.27 -12.49
N PHE A 14 17.05 -4.10 -11.93
CA PHE A 14 16.30 -2.89 -12.22
C PHE A 14 16.28 -2.69 -13.73
N PRO A 15 15.11 -2.58 -14.39
CA PRO A 15 15.07 -2.12 -15.76
C PRO A 15 15.76 -0.75 -15.79
N GLN A 16 16.71 -0.60 -16.71
CA GLN A 16 17.46 0.64 -16.88
C GLN A 16 16.48 1.70 -17.41
N MET A 17 15.78 2.38 -16.52
CA MET A 17 14.80 3.40 -16.89
C MET A 17 15.52 4.67 -17.32
N ARG A 18 15.55 4.88 -18.63
CA ARG A 18 16.00 6.12 -19.25
C ARG A 18 14.95 7.20 -18.99
N GLY A 19 15.31 8.21 -18.21
CA GLY A 19 14.85 9.59 -18.41
C GLY A 19 13.36 9.93 -18.24
N PHE A 20 12.53 9.11 -17.59
CA PHE A 20 11.14 9.46 -17.30
C PHE A 20 10.83 9.29 -15.81
N SER A 21 10.15 10.28 -15.26
CA SER A 21 9.90 10.49 -13.84
C SER A 21 8.98 9.41 -13.27
N LEU A 22 9.50 8.22 -12.98
CA LEU A 22 8.85 7.23 -12.12
C LEU A 22 9.64 7.09 -10.83
N LEU A 23 9.07 7.57 -9.73
CA LEU A 23 9.57 7.28 -8.39
C LEU A 23 8.80 6.07 -7.84
N PHE A 24 9.33 4.88 -8.09
CA PHE A 24 8.85 3.67 -7.42
C PHE A 24 9.39 3.62 -5.99
N ILE A 25 8.55 3.98 -5.01
CA ILE A 25 8.86 3.75 -3.60
C ILE A 25 8.25 2.41 -3.18
N PHE A 26 9.04 1.34 -3.25
CA PHE A 26 8.65 0.04 -2.73
C PHE A 26 8.97 -0.08 -1.23
N PHE A 27 7.96 -0.03 -0.36
CA PHE A 27 8.09 -0.41 1.06
C PHE A 27 7.82 -1.91 1.24
N SER A 28 8.81 -2.74 0.89
CA SER A 28 8.64 -4.20 0.76
C SER A 28 8.63 -5.01 2.08
N HIS A 29 8.24 -4.43 3.22
CA HIS A 29 8.17 -5.14 4.52
C HIS A 29 6.75 -5.21 5.11
N SER A 30 5.74 -4.72 4.40
CA SER A 30 4.34 -4.79 4.83
C SER A 30 3.46 -5.20 3.65
N CYS A 31 2.25 -5.71 3.95
CA CYS A 31 1.28 -6.28 2.99
C CYS A 31 0.79 -5.29 1.91
N PHE A 32 1.28 -4.05 1.92
CA PHE A 32 0.72 -2.93 1.20
C PHE A 32 1.75 -2.22 0.32
N THR A 33 1.38 -1.94 -0.94
CA THR A 33 2.25 -1.24 -1.90
C THR A 33 1.62 0.08 -2.34
N ALA A 34 2.37 1.19 -2.24
CA ALA A 34 1.96 2.46 -2.84
C ALA A 34 2.63 2.62 -4.21
N VAL A 35 1.85 2.93 -5.24
CA VAL A 35 2.33 3.23 -6.59
C VAL A 35 2.06 4.69 -6.89
N ILE A 36 3.12 5.41 -7.25
CA ILE A 36 3.07 6.84 -7.55
C ILE A 36 3.52 7.02 -8.99
N ILE A 37 2.61 7.45 -9.85
CA ILE A 37 2.87 7.71 -11.27
C ILE A 37 2.95 9.21 -11.45
N VAL A 38 4.05 9.69 -12.03
CA VAL A 38 4.35 11.11 -12.09
C VAL A 38 4.45 11.57 -13.53
N PHE A 39 3.78 12.66 -13.86
CA PHE A 39 3.87 13.34 -15.15
C PHE A 39 4.20 14.83 -14.94
N ASP A 40 4.47 15.52 -16.03
CA ASP A 40 4.82 16.95 -16.03
C ASP A 40 3.61 17.76 -16.51
N LEU A 41 3.19 18.76 -15.73
CA LEU A 41 2.05 19.62 -16.05
C LEU A 41 2.28 20.51 -17.28
N THR A 42 3.52 20.58 -17.79
CA THR A 42 3.87 21.31 -19.01
C THR A 42 3.97 20.42 -20.25
N ASP A 43 3.91 19.09 -20.09
CA ASP A 43 4.06 18.13 -21.17
C ASP A 43 2.85 17.19 -21.24
N VAL A 44 1.95 17.46 -22.19
CA VAL A 44 0.73 16.66 -22.40
C VAL A 44 1.06 15.22 -22.78
N ALA A 45 2.13 14.98 -23.54
CA ALA A 45 2.53 13.63 -23.92
C ALA A 45 2.94 12.81 -22.68
N SER A 46 3.51 13.45 -21.67
CA SER A 46 3.83 12.79 -20.40
C SER A 46 2.60 12.27 -19.67
N LEU A 47 1.45 12.97 -19.77
CA LEU A 47 0.18 12.52 -19.19
C LEU A 47 -0.37 11.29 -19.91
N GLU A 48 -0.28 11.25 -21.24
CA GLU A 48 -0.77 10.12 -22.05
C GLU A 48 -0.03 8.81 -21.74
N HIS A 49 1.27 8.89 -21.44
CA HIS A 49 2.09 7.72 -21.12
C HIS A 49 1.80 7.10 -19.74
N THR A 50 1.10 7.81 -18.85
CA THR A 50 0.86 7.35 -17.47
C THR A 50 0.06 6.04 -17.40
N ARG A 51 -0.81 5.76 -18.37
CA ARG A 51 -1.52 4.48 -18.48
C ARG A 51 -0.56 3.31 -18.70
N GLN A 52 0.36 3.46 -19.66
CA GLN A 52 1.36 2.43 -19.94
C GLN A 52 2.25 2.17 -18.72
N TRP A 53 2.66 3.26 -18.04
CA TRP A 53 3.47 3.15 -16.83
C TRP A 53 2.73 2.47 -15.68
N LEU A 54 1.41 2.67 -15.54
CA LEU A 54 0.59 1.93 -14.60
C LEU A 54 0.56 0.44 -14.93
N GLU A 55 0.31 0.09 -16.18
CA GLU A 55 0.25 -1.31 -16.60
C GLU A 55 1.57 -2.03 -16.33
N ASP A 56 2.69 -1.38 -16.61
CA ASP A 56 4.01 -1.93 -16.37
C ASP A 56 4.30 -2.05 -14.86
N ALA A 57 3.89 -1.06 -14.06
CA ALA A 57 3.95 -1.14 -12.61
C ALA A 57 3.10 -2.30 -12.04
N MET A 58 1.90 -2.51 -12.56
CA MET A 58 0.99 -3.56 -12.08
C MET A 58 1.45 -4.97 -12.46
N LYS A 59 2.16 -5.15 -13.57
CA LYS A 59 2.76 -6.46 -13.92
C LYS A 59 3.81 -6.92 -12.92
N GLU A 60 4.50 -5.98 -12.26
CA GLU A 60 5.57 -6.28 -11.30
C GLU A 60 5.07 -6.44 -9.86
N ASN A 61 3.80 -6.10 -9.58
CA ASN A 61 3.22 -6.05 -8.24
C ASN A 61 2.04 -7.01 -8.07
N ASP A 62 1.81 -7.48 -6.84
CA ASP A 62 0.58 -8.21 -6.51
C ASP A 62 -0.60 -7.22 -6.47
N PRO A 63 -1.68 -7.44 -7.25
CA PRO A 63 -2.79 -6.49 -7.36
C PRO A 63 -3.68 -6.43 -6.12
N THR A 64 -3.47 -7.30 -5.13
CA THR A 64 -4.42 -7.46 -4.01
C THR A 64 -4.53 -6.26 -3.07
N SER A 65 -3.55 -5.34 -3.03
CA SER A 65 -3.61 -4.15 -2.15
C SER A 65 -2.63 -3.05 -2.58
N VAL A 66 -3.04 -2.23 -3.55
CA VAL A 66 -2.24 -1.11 -4.06
C VAL A 66 -2.96 0.23 -3.88
N LEU A 67 -2.30 1.21 -3.25
CA LEU A 67 -2.72 2.62 -3.27
C LEU A 67 -2.10 3.26 -4.50
N LEU A 68 -2.92 3.84 -5.36
CA LEU A 68 -2.46 4.47 -6.58
C LEU A 68 -2.58 5.99 -6.51
N PHE A 69 -1.53 6.68 -6.91
CA PHE A 69 -1.47 8.13 -6.99
C PHE A 69 -1.02 8.57 -8.38
N LEU A 70 -1.71 9.55 -8.96
CA LEU A 70 -1.29 10.24 -10.18
C LEU A 70 -0.84 11.66 -9.81
N VAL A 71 0.40 12.00 -10.13
CA VAL A 71 1.04 13.23 -9.66
C VAL A 71 1.50 14.08 -10.84
N GLY A 72 0.93 15.27 -10.98
CA GLY A 72 1.42 16.31 -11.89
C GLY A 72 2.50 17.14 -11.22
N THR A 73 3.68 17.23 -11.82
CA THR A 73 4.83 18.00 -11.32
C THR A 73 5.06 19.28 -12.13
N LYS A 74 5.97 20.12 -11.65
CA LYS A 74 6.33 21.42 -12.27
C LYS A 74 5.16 22.39 -12.36
N LYS A 75 4.25 22.34 -11.38
CA LYS A 75 3.10 23.26 -11.29
C LYS A 75 3.50 24.73 -11.38
N ASP A 76 4.68 25.07 -10.88
CA ASP A 76 5.28 26.41 -10.93
C ASP A 76 5.52 26.94 -12.35
N LEU A 77 5.62 26.07 -13.35
CA LEU A 77 5.83 26.46 -14.75
C LEU A 77 4.52 26.65 -15.52
N SER A 78 3.39 26.19 -14.98
CA SER A 78 2.08 26.26 -15.63
C SER A 78 1.36 27.56 -15.27
N SER A 79 0.94 28.33 -16.27
CA SER A 79 0.01 29.44 -16.04
C SER A 79 -1.35 28.92 -15.54
N PRO A 80 -2.15 29.71 -14.80
CA PRO A 80 -3.45 29.25 -14.28
C PRO A 80 -4.39 28.69 -15.35
N ALA A 81 -4.41 29.30 -16.53
CA ALA A 81 -5.22 28.84 -17.66
C ALA A 81 -4.74 27.49 -18.21
N GLN A 82 -3.43 27.33 -18.41
CA GLN A 82 -2.87 26.06 -18.90
C GLN A 82 -3.03 24.95 -17.87
N TYR A 83 -2.78 25.26 -16.59
CA TYR A 83 -2.96 24.35 -15.47
C TYR A 83 -4.39 23.80 -15.43
N THR A 84 -5.40 24.68 -15.53
CA THR A 84 -6.81 24.27 -15.48
C THR A 84 -7.17 23.28 -16.60
N LEU A 85 -6.62 23.46 -17.81
CA LEU A 85 -6.88 22.56 -18.92
C LEU A 85 -6.29 21.16 -18.68
N ILE A 86 -5.00 21.09 -18.30
CA ILE A 86 -4.35 19.79 -18.07
C ILE A 86 -4.86 19.10 -16.81
N GLU A 87 -5.22 19.86 -15.77
CA GLU A 87 -5.79 19.32 -14.53
C GLU A 87 -7.09 18.57 -14.79
N GLN A 88 -7.98 19.11 -15.62
CA GLN A 88 -9.24 18.43 -15.96
C GLN A 88 -9.02 17.07 -16.61
N ASP A 89 -8.04 16.97 -17.51
CA ASP A 89 -7.74 15.70 -18.18
C ASP A 89 -7.00 14.73 -17.26
N ALA A 90 -6.14 15.24 -16.39
CA ALA A 90 -5.48 14.44 -15.37
C ALA A 90 -6.46 13.88 -14.33
N ILE A 91 -7.45 14.66 -13.89
CA ILE A 91 -8.51 14.19 -12.98
C ILE A 91 -9.33 13.07 -13.62
N LYS A 92 -9.80 13.25 -14.87
CA LYS A 92 -10.53 12.20 -15.59
C LYS A 92 -9.70 10.92 -15.71
N LEU A 93 -8.39 11.06 -15.97
CA LEU A 93 -7.49 9.93 -16.09
C LEU A 93 -7.27 9.22 -14.74
N ALA A 94 -7.09 9.99 -13.66
CA ALA A 94 -6.97 9.47 -12.32
C ALA A 94 -8.20 8.67 -11.90
N ASP A 95 -9.41 9.19 -12.18
CA ASP A 95 -10.68 8.48 -11.92
C ASP A 95 -10.75 7.13 -12.64
N GLN A 96 -10.35 7.10 -13.92
CA GLN A 96 -10.30 5.85 -14.71
C GLN A 96 -9.31 4.85 -14.13
N MET A 97 -8.16 5.33 -13.63
CA MET A 97 -7.13 4.50 -13.01
C MET A 97 -7.45 4.13 -11.57
N LYS A 98 -8.50 4.72 -10.97
CA LYS A 98 -8.77 4.68 -9.52
C LYS A 98 -7.57 5.20 -8.70
N ALA A 99 -6.92 6.22 -9.22
CA ALA A 99 -5.80 6.90 -8.60
C ALA A 99 -6.27 8.18 -7.87
N GLU A 100 -5.61 8.53 -6.77
CA GLU A 100 -5.75 9.86 -6.18
C GLU A 100 -4.86 10.85 -6.92
N TYR A 101 -5.43 11.95 -7.42
CA TYR A 101 -4.70 12.97 -8.16
C TYR A 101 -4.08 14.03 -7.25
N TRP A 102 -2.84 14.42 -7.54
CA TRP A 102 -2.14 15.53 -6.89
C TRP A 102 -1.39 16.38 -7.91
N ALA A 103 -1.39 17.69 -7.71
CA ALA A 103 -0.53 18.62 -8.45
C ALA A 103 0.44 19.29 -7.49
N LEU A 104 1.74 19.26 -7.80
CA LEU A 104 2.79 19.76 -6.92
C LEU A 104 3.94 20.42 -7.68
N SER A 105 4.74 21.19 -6.95
CA SER A 105 6.00 21.76 -7.45
C SER A 105 7.15 21.35 -6.56
N ALA A 106 8.09 20.59 -7.12
CA ALA A 106 9.34 20.27 -6.45
C ALA A 106 10.26 21.50 -6.29
N LEU A 107 10.08 22.53 -7.12
CA LEU A 107 10.88 23.76 -7.07
C LEU A 107 10.44 24.67 -5.92
N THR A 108 9.14 24.92 -5.80
CA THR A 108 8.59 25.80 -4.76
C THR A 108 8.31 25.05 -3.46
N GLY A 109 8.22 23.72 -3.52
CA GLY A 109 7.79 22.87 -2.42
C GLY A 109 6.26 22.78 -2.26
N GLU A 110 5.49 23.43 -3.13
CA GLU A 110 4.03 23.42 -3.09
C GLU A 110 3.48 21.99 -3.15
N ASN A 111 2.64 21.62 -2.18
CA ASN A 111 1.95 20.33 -2.02
C ASN A 111 2.86 19.10 -1.86
N VAL A 112 4.19 19.25 -1.87
CA VAL A 112 5.12 18.12 -1.74
C VAL A 112 4.98 17.46 -0.37
N ARG A 113 4.96 18.28 0.69
CA ARG A 113 4.92 17.79 2.07
C ARG A 113 3.60 17.08 2.36
N GLU A 114 2.49 17.72 1.99
CA GLU A 114 1.13 17.25 2.19
C GLU A 114 0.88 15.94 1.45
N PHE A 115 1.36 15.84 0.20
CA PHE A 115 1.29 14.62 -0.59
C PHE A 115 2.00 13.44 0.10
N PHE A 116 3.26 13.62 0.51
CA PHE A 116 3.98 12.52 1.16
C PHE A 116 3.40 12.16 2.53
N PHE A 117 2.85 13.13 3.28
CA PHE A 117 2.12 12.83 4.51
C PHE A 117 0.86 12.00 4.25
N ARG A 118 0.11 12.31 3.17
CA ARG A 118 -1.06 11.54 2.75
C ARG A 118 -0.69 10.09 2.42
N VAL A 119 0.36 9.89 1.60
CA VAL A 119 0.86 8.56 1.23
C VAL A 119 1.28 7.77 2.47
N ALA A 120 2.04 8.39 3.38
CA ALA A 120 2.51 7.75 4.60
C ALA A 120 1.36 7.37 5.53
N SER A 121 0.37 8.26 5.69
CA SER A 121 -0.79 8.04 6.57
C SER A 121 -1.65 6.88 6.06
N LEU A 122 -1.97 6.86 4.77
CA LEU A 122 -2.76 5.79 4.17
C LEU A 122 -2.03 4.45 4.21
N THR A 123 -0.73 4.43 3.91
CA THR A 123 0.08 3.20 4.00
C THR A 123 0.16 2.68 5.44
N PHE A 124 0.25 3.58 6.43
CA PHE A 124 0.23 3.19 7.83
C PHE A 124 -1.12 2.62 8.25
N GLU A 125 -2.22 3.28 7.89
CA GLU A 125 -3.59 2.83 8.20
C GLU A 125 -3.86 1.44 7.63
N THR A 126 -3.53 1.21 6.37
CA THR A 126 -3.71 -0.10 5.71
C THR A 126 -2.86 -1.19 6.36
N ASN A 127 -1.62 -0.88 6.74
CA ASN A 127 -0.76 -1.82 7.45
C ASN A 127 -1.32 -2.19 8.83
N VAL A 128 -1.85 -1.22 9.58
CA VAL A 128 -2.46 -1.48 10.90
C VAL A 128 -3.71 -2.36 10.76
N LEU A 129 -4.56 -2.08 9.78
CA LEU A 129 -5.75 -2.89 9.51
C LEU A 129 -5.38 -4.34 9.16
N ALA A 130 -4.38 -4.53 8.30
CA ALA A 130 -3.90 -5.87 7.93
C ALA A 130 -3.37 -6.68 9.13
N GLU A 131 -2.66 -6.04 10.07
CA GLU A 131 -2.18 -6.69 11.29
C GLU A 131 -3.31 -7.08 12.25
N LEU A 132 -4.38 -6.28 12.34
CA LEU A 132 -5.56 -6.59 13.17
C LEU A 132 -6.32 -7.80 12.63
N GLU A 133 -6.54 -7.87 11.32
CA GLU A 133 -7.20 -9.03 10.68
C GLU A 133 -6.41 -10.32 10.90
N LYS A 134 -5.08 -10.25 10.80
CA LYS A 134 -4.18 -11.38 11.05
C LYS A 134 -4.16 -11.83 12.52
N SER A 135 -4.40 -10.90 13.45
CA SER A 135 -4.43 -11.16 14.89
C SER A 135 -5.74 -11.81 15.37
N GLY A 136 -6.81 -11.79 14.55
CA GLY A 136 -8.13 -12.32 14.88
C GLY A 136 -8.24 -13.86 15.01
N SER A 137 -7.16 -14.61 14.80
CA SER A 137 -7.18 -16.09 14.81
C SER A 137 -6.46 -16.76 16.00
N ARG A 138 -5.97 -16.02 17.00
CA ARG A 138 -5.57 -16.68 18.27
C ARG A 138 -6.82 -17.06 19.05
N ARG A 139 -7.50 -18.13 18.62
CA ARG A 139 -8.53 -18.79 19.42
C ARG A 139 -7.90 -19.16 20.76
N ILE A 140 -8.41 -18.56 21.83
CA ILE A 140 -8.10 -18.78 23.25
C ILE A 140 -8.43 -20.24 23.72
N GLY A 141 -8.56 -21.19 22.80
CA GLY A 141 -9.00 -22.56 23.07
C GLY A 141 -7.92 -23.65 23.01
N GLU A 142 -6.68 -23.36 22.61
CA GLU A 142 -5.67 -24.40 22.29
C GLU A 142 -4.53 -24.54 23.33
N VAL A 143 -4.71 -24.10 24.58
CA VAL A 143 -3.65 -24.21 25.63
C VAL A 143 -4.14 -24.89 26.92
N VAL A 144 -5.20 -25.70 26.88
CA VAL A 144 -5.48 -26.62 28.00
C VAL A 144 -5.74 -28.03 27.49
N GLN A 145 -4.65 -28.77 27.21
CA GLN A 145 -4.67 -30.23 27.15
C GLN A 145 -4.63 -30.77 28.59
N ILE A 146 -5.78 -30.94 29.24
CA ILE A 146 -5.86 -31.80 30.43
C ILE A 146 -5.84 -33.24 29.92
N ASN A 147 -4.67 -33.86 29.97
CA ASN A 147 -4.53 -35.29 29.71
C ASN A 147 -5.14 -36.09 30.87
N SER A 148 -6.42 -36.43 30.76
CA SER A 148 -7.10 -37.32 31.69
C SER A 148 -7.23 -38.71 31.06
N ASN A 149 -6.19 -39.53 31.21
CA ASN A 149 -6.29 -40.96 30.95
C ASN A 149 -6.25 -41.74 32.26
N SER A 150 -7.42 -41.98 32.85
CA SER A 150 -7.65 -43.16 33.68
C SER A 150 -9.14 -43.50 33.71
N ASN A 151 -9.45 -44.59 33.03
CA ASN A 151 -10.72 -45.29 32.94
C ASN A 151 -11.38 -45.53 34.32
N ASN A 152 -12.68 -45.31 34.41
CA ASN A 152 -13.68 -46.17 35.10
C ASN A 152 -15.07 -45.51 34.90
N LEU A 153 -15.85 -46.00 33.94
CA LEU A 153 -16.91 -47.01 34.11
C LEU A 153 -18.16 -46.43 34.79
N TYR A 154 -19.25 -46.44 34.01
CA TYR A 154 -20.62 -46.23 34.43
C TYR A 154 -20.90 -46.92 35.77
N ALA A 155 -20.85 -46.14 36.85
CA ALA A 155 -21.42 -46.49 38.14
C ALA A 155 -22.45 -45.41 38.48
N THR A 156 -23.68 -45.65 38.01
CA THR A 156 -24.88 -45.09 38.62
C THR A 156 -24.89 -45.44 40.11
N SER A 157 -25.03 -44.44 41.00
CA SER A 157 -25.87 -44.50 42.21
C SER A 157 -25.83 -43.22 43.06
N LYS A 158 -27.01 -42.58 43.11
CA LYS A 158 -27.66 -41.79 44.18
C LYS A 158 -26.87 -41.38 45.46
N LYS A 159 -27.05 -40.08 45.79
CA LYS A 159 -27.29 -39.41 47.10
C LYS A 159 -26.30 -39.58 48.26
N LYS A 160 -25.69 -38.46 48.68
CA LYS A 160 -25.69 -37.88 50.06
C LYS A 160 -24.96 -36.53 50.03
N GLN A 161 -25.66 -35.38 50.13
CA GLN A 161 -25.98 -34.59 51.33
C GLN A 161 -24.78 -33.95 52.05
N THR A 162 -24.87 -32.62 52.25
CA THR A 162 -24.23 -31.76 53.29
C THR A 162 -22.70 -31.62 53.24
N ASN A 163 -22.04 -30.46 53.34
CA ASN A 163 -22.35 -29.13 53.88
C ASN A 163 -21.45 -28.07 53.20
N CYS A 164 -21.94 -26.83 53.13
CA CYS A 164 -21.13 -25.64 52.91
C CYS A 164 -20.28 -25.27 54.16
N CYS A 165 -19.40 -24.27 53.96
CA CYS A 165 -18.56 -23.49 54.89
C CYS A 165 -17.09 -23.98 54.97
N HIS A 166 -16.08 -23.10 55.02
CA HIS A 166 -16.00 -21.86 55.80
C HIS A 166 -15.40 -20.68 55.04
#